data_AF-A0A1Y1MYZ2-F1
#
_entry.id   AF-A0A1Y1MYZ2-F1
#
_cell.length_a   1.000
_cell.length_b   1.000
_cell.length_c   1.000
_cell.angle_alpha   90.00
_cell.angle_beta   90.00
_cell.angle_gamma   90.00
#
_symmetry.space_group_name_H-M   'P 1'
#
loop_
_entity.id
_entity.type
_entity.pdbx_description
1 polymer ?
#
loop_
_entity_poly.entity_id
_entity_poly.type
_entity_poly.pdbx_seq_one_letter_code
_entity_poly.pdbx_strand_id
1 'polypeptide(L)'
;MLSDPGAFMSSLLNFDKESITEAMITQLKPYVDNPTFTPQKIAQASKACMSLCTWVHAMYKFYFVNLIVAPKKAALALAKDELDVTERVLATAKENMRLVQMGLDALSEQLNAKMQFKEEKEKNITLCQERMNRAIRLIGGLAGEKDRWIQTIADIEASTVNVTGDILICSGAVAYLTPFTDKYRRGLFSEWLSVLKEQKVPHSQKCDPVTTLGEPVVIRLWQLDGLPRDYLSTENAVLVSCSKRWPLFIDPQGQANKWVKTMGKSKGISVCKQADRDLIRTLESAIRFGKPVLIENVGTELDPALDPVLLRQLFKQGNNWVVKLGDVIVPYNNEFELYITTKLPNPHYTPEVSIKVLLVNFTLVPSGLQDQLLGLVVAQERPDLEELRSQLVISNAQMKAELKDIQDRILHKLSISEGSPVDDIEFIITLEASKIKSDDIKSKVEAAEITQIDIDHTRAQYIPVAIRGQILCFCVMDLSNVDPMYQYSLEWFVNIFIGSMAETEKSGRELNAK
;
A
#
# COMPACT_ATOMS: atom_id res chain seq x y z
N MET A 1 -98.16 11.43 -86.90
CA MET A 1 -97.16 12.33 -86.27
C MET A 1 -97.70 13.73 -85.98
N LEU A 2 -98.65 14.28 -86.75
CA LEU A 2 -99.28 15.59 -86.45
C LEU A 2 -100.60 15.50 -85.66
N SER A 3 -100.97 14.30 -85.18
CA SER A 3 -102.23 14.02 -84.49
C SER A 3 -102.15 14.12 -82.96
N ASP A 4 -100.95 14.12 -82.37
CA ASP A 4 -100.73 14.27 -80.92
C ASP A 4 -99.72 15.41 -80.64
N PRO A 5 -100.18 16.56 -80.12
CA PRO A 5 -99.31 17.72 -79.83
C PRO A 5 -98.21 17.45 -78.79
N GLY A 6 -98.46 16.56 -77.82
CA GLY A 6 -97.51 16.27 -76.74
C GLY A 6 -96.32 15.45 -77.22
N ALA A 7 -96.59 14.37 -77.96
CA ALA A 7 -95.57 13.51 -78.55
C ALA A 7 -94.65 14.27 -79.53
N PHE A 8 -95.20 15.23 -80.28
CA PHE A 8 -94.41 16.07 -81.20
C PHE A 8 -93.42 16.99 -80.47
N MET A 9 -93.82 17.61 -79.36
CA MET A 9 -92.93 18.46 -78.56
C MET A 9 -91.79 17.65 -77.92
N SER A 10 -92.09 16.47 -77.36
CA SER A 10 -91.06 15.58 -76.80
C SER A 10 -90.08 15.10 -77.86
N SER A 11 -90.55 14.83 -79.09
CA SER A 11 -89.68 14.47 -80.22
C SER A 11 -88.76 15.61 -80.66
N LEU A 12 -89.18 16.87 -80.52
CA LEU A 12 -88.36 18.04 -80.85
C LEU A 12 -87.32 18.38 -79.76
N LEU A 13 -87.70 18.21 -78.48
CA LEU A 13 -86.80 18.44 -77.34
C LEU A 13 -85.71 17.38 -77.24
N ASN A 14 -86.06 16.11 -77.50
CA ASN A 14 -85.14 14.99 -77.48
C ASN A 14 -84.59 14.67 -78.87
N PHE A 15 -84.72 15.58 -79.83
CA PHE A 15 -84.12 15.39 -81.14
C PHE A 15 -82.59 15.30 -80.98
N ASP A 16 -82.02 14.20 -81.42
CA ASP A 16 -80.59 14.01 -81.41
C ASP A 16 -79.93 14.93 -82.45
N LYS A 17 -79.57 16.12 -81.99
CA LYS A 17 -78.88 17.15 -82.77
C LYS A 17 -77.55 16.67 -83.35
N GLU A 18 -76.97 15.58 -82.84
CA GLU A 18 -75.73 14.98 -83.35
C GLU A 18 -76.00 13.93 -84.46
N SER A 19 -77.25 13.49 -84.66
CA SER A 19 -77.64 12.53 -85.71
C SER A 19 -77.97 13.19 -87.07
N ILE A 20 -77.76 14.50 -87.21
CA ILE A 20 -78.02 15.25 -88.46
C ILE A 20 -76.94 14.88 -89.49
N THR A 21 -77.33 14.19 -90.57
CA THR A 21 -76.41 13.79 -91.65
C THR A 21 -76.30 14.84 -92.75
N GLU A 22 -75.18 14.82 -93.48
CA GLU A 22 -74.91 15.71 -94.61
C GLU A 22 -76.00 15.63 -95.70
N ALA A 23 -76.56 14.44 -95.91
CA ALA A 23 -77.67 14.21 -96.84
C ALA A 23 -78.95 14.98 -96.42
N MET A 24 -79.27 15.02 -95.12
CA MET A 24 -80.44 15.73 -94.59
C MET A 24 -80.26 17.25 -94.70
N ILE A 25 -79.06 17.78 -94.41
CA ILE A 25 -78.73 19.20 -94.55
C ILE A 25 -78.77 19.64 -96.02
N THR A 26 -78.28 18.80 -96.94
CA THR A 26 -78.28 19.08 -98.38
C THR A 26 -79.69 19.18 -98.93
N GLN A 27 -80.62 18.33 -98.46
CA GLN A 27 -82.04 18.43 -98.79
C GLN A 27 -82.71 19.66 -98.15
N LEU A 28 -82.25 20.08 -96.96
CA LEU A 28 -82.77 21.25 -96.25
C LEU A 28 -82.32 22.58 -96.86
N LYS A 29 -81.11 22.61 -97.45
CA LYS A 29 -80.44 23.79 -98.00
C LYS A 29 -81.30 24.65 -98.93
N PRO A 30 -81.98 24.11 -99.96
CA PRO A 30 -82.83 24.91 -100.84
C PRO A 30 -84.03 25.56 -100.12
N TYR A 31 -84.46 25.02 -98.97
CA TYR A 31 -85.53 25.59 -98.17
C TYR A 31 -85.01 26.66 -97.21
N VAL A 32 -83.85 26.46 -96.59
CA VAL A 32 -83.22 27.44 -95.67
C VAL A 32 -82.75 28.69 -96.42
N ASP A 33 -82.22 28.53 -97.63
CA ASP A 33 -81.72 29.63 -98.48
C ASP A 33 -82.85 30.36 -99.25
N ASN A 34 -84.09 29.86 -99.20
CA ASN A 34 -85.22 30.47 -99.89
C ASN A 34 -85.65 31.79 -99.20
N PRO A 35 -85.66 32.95 -99.91
CA PRO A 35 -86.04 34.24 -99.33
C PRO A 35 -87.51 34.33 -98.87
N THR A 36 -88.36 33.34 -99.17
CA THR A 36 -89.73 33.21 -98.64
C THR A 36 -89.81 32.40 -97.33
N PHE A 37 -88.80 31.59 -97.00
CA PHE A 37 -88.76 30.72 -95.82
C PHE A 37 -87.91 31.33 -94.69
N THR A 38 -88.30 32.53 -94.26
CA THR A 38 -87.68 33.25 -93.13
C THR A 38 -88.66 33.36 -91.97
N PRO A 39 -88.20 33.24 -90.69
CA PRO A 39 -89.08 33.28 -89.53
C PRO A 39 -89.99 34.52 -89.50
N GLN A 40 -89.47 35.66 -89.97
CA GLN A 40 -90.18 36.94 -90.03
C GLN A 40 -91.33 36.97 -91.05
N LYS A 41 -91.20 36.30 -92.20
CA LYS A 41 -92.25 36.21 -93.23
C LYS A 41 -93.32 35.17 -92.88
N ILE A 42 -92.90 34.03 -92.33
CA ILE A 42 -93.83 32.96 -91.90
C ILE A 42 -94.66 33.41 -90.68
N ALA A 43 -94.13 34.31 -89.86
CA ALA A 43 -94.86 34.92 -88.75
C ALA A 43 -96.13 35.68 -89.16
N GLN A 44 -96.22 36.16 -90.41
CA GLN A 44 -97.44 36.82 -90.93
C GLN A 44 -98.60 35.84 -91.16
N ALA A 45 -98.30 34.55 -91.40
CA ALA A 45 -99.31 33.51 -91.56
C ALA A 45 -99.59 32.75 -90.25
N SER A 46 -98.57 32.43 -89.45
CA SER A 46 -98.74 31.77 -88.16
C SER A 46 -97.53 31.93 -87.23
N LYS A 47 -97.78 32.34 -85.98
CA LYS A 47 -96.73 32.43 -84.94
C LYS A 47 -96.17 31.07 -84.50
N ALA A 48 -96.97 30.00 -84.54
CA ALA A 48 -96.49 28.64 -84.20
C ALA A 48 -95.58 28.06 -85.29
N CYS A 49 -95.82 28.41 -86.57
CA CYS A 49 -94.95 28.00 -87.67
C CYS A 49 -93.60 28.74 -87.65
N MET A 50 -93.55 29.95 -87.07
CA MET A 50 -92.30 30.70 -86.88
C MET A 50 -91.32 29.98 -85.95
N SER A 51 -91.76 29.42 -84.81
CA SER A 51 -90.87 28.71 -83.89
C SER A 51 -90.27 27.44 -84.52
N LEU A 52 -91.03 26.74 -85.36
CA LEU A 52 -90.53 25.61 -86.15
C LEU A 52 -89.51 26.05 -87.20
N CYS A 53 -89.76 27.16 -87.90
CA CYS A 53 -88.78 27.74 -88.82
C CYS A 53 -87.48 28.13 -88.10
N THR A 54 -87.57 28.78 -86.94
CA THR A 54 -86.39 29.13 -86.12
C THR A 54 -85.63 27.88 -85.64
N TRP A 55 -86.33 26.82 -85.24
CA TRP A 55 -85.72 25.55 -84.85
C TRP A 55 -84.96 24.90 -86.02
N VAL A 56 -85.56 24.87 -87.21
CA VAL A 56 -84.90 24.36 -88.44
C VAL A 56 -83.64 25.17 -88.77
N HIS A 57 -83.69 26.50 -88.71
CA HIS A 57 -82.53 27.38 -88.90
C HIS A 57 -81.45 27.18 -87.81
N ALA A 58 -81.85 26.93 -86.56
CA ALA A 58 -80.94 26.67 -85.45
C ALA A 58 -80.25 25.31 -85.57
N MET A 59 -80.97 24.27 -86.00
CA MET A 59 -80.41 22.94 -86.27
C MET A 59 -79.44 22.97 -87.46
N TYR A 60 -79.77 23.74 -88.51
CA TYR A 60 -78.85 23.97 -89.64
C TYR A 60 -77.55 24.65 -89.20
N LYS A 61 -77.61 25.68 -88.35
CA LYS A 61 -76.42 26.33 -87.78
C LYS A 61 -75.63 25.43 -86.83
N PHE A 62 -76.32 24.63 -86.01
CA PHE A 62 -75.68 23.71 -85.07
C PHE A 62 -74.79 22.69 -85.79
N TYR A 63 -75.22 22.15 -86.93
CA TYR A 63 -74.42 21.22 -87.73
C TYR A 63 -73.04 21.80 -88.11
N PHE A 64 -72.98 23.02 -88.63
CA PHE A 64 -71.71 23.66 -89.01
C PHE A 64 -70.81 23.99 -87.81
N VAL A 65 -71.39 24.38 -86.67
CA VAL A 65 -70.62 24.64 -85.44
C VAL A 65 -70.11 23.33 -84.82
N ASN A 66 -70.91 22.26 -84.86
CA ASN A 66 -70.51 20.96 -84.33
C ASN A 66 -69.33 20.36 -85.09
N LEU A 67 -69.25 20.59 -86.41
CA LEU A 67 -68.11 20.23 -87.26
C LEU A 67 -66.78 20.82 -86.77
N ILE A 68 -66.80 22.02 -86.18
CA ILE A 68 -65.61 22.71 -85.65
C ILE A 68 -65.31 22.29 -84.20
N VAL A 69 -66.34 21.99 -83.39
CA VAL A 69 -66.20 21.71 -81.95
C VAL A 69 -65.94 20.22 -81.67
N ALA A 70 -66.46 19.31 -82.48
CA ALA A 70 -66.24 17.87 -82.35
C ALA A 70 -64.75 17.48 -82.28
N PRO A 71 -63.85 17.95 -83.17
CA PRO A 71 -62.43 17.62 -83.06
C PRO A 71 -61.77 18.19 -81.79
N LYS A 72 -62.22 19.34 -81.29
CA LYS A 72 -61.71 19.95 -80.05
C LYS A 72 -62.16 19.21 -78.79
N LYS A 73 -63.40 18.71 -78.76
CA LYS A 73 -63.90 17.85 -77.68
C LYS A 73 -63.17 16.51 -77.65
N ALA A 74 -62.92 15.91 -78.83
CA ALA A 74 -62.15 14.69 -78.95
C ALA A 74 -60.68 14.89 -78.48
N ALA A 75 -60.04 15.98 -78.88
CA ALA A 75 -58.68 16.31 -78.44
C ALA A 75 -58.58 16.57 -76.92
N LEU A 76 -59.59 17.23 -76.33
CA LEU A 76 -59.65 17.44 -74.88
C LEU A 76 -59.86 16.13 -74.11
N ALA A 77 -60.69 15.22 -74.63
CA ALA A 77 -60.90 13.91 -74.02
C ALA A 77 -59.61 13.09 -74.04
N LEU A 78 -58.91 13.04 -75.18
CA LEU A 78 -57.60 12.35 -75.30
C LEU A 78 -56.56 12.93 -74.34
N ALA A 79 -56.41 14.25 -74.26
CA ALA A 79 -55.45 14.89 -73.36
C ALA A 79 -55.79 14.68 -71.87
N LYS A 80 -57.08 14.57 -71.52
CA LYS A 80 -57.51 14.26 -70.16
C LYS A 80 -57.24 12.80 -69.78
N ASP A 81 -57.46 11.87 -70.71
CA ASP A 81 -57.13 10.46 -70.50
C ASP A 81 -55.61 10.27 -70.34
N GLU A 82 -54.80 10.96 -71.16
CA GLU A 82 -53.34 10.96 -71.01
C GLU A 82 -52.87 11.58 -69.69
N LEU A 83 -53.52 12.66 -69.23
CA LEU A 83 -53.21 13.27 -67.93
C LEU A 83 -53.55 12.32 -66.77
N ASP A 84 -54.71 11.68 -66.78
CA ASP A 84 -55.11 10.74 -65.73
C ASP A 84 -54.15 9.53 -65.68
N VAL A 85 -53.72 9.01 -66.84
CA VAL A 85 -52.70 7.95 -66.89
C VAL A 85 -51.38 8.42 -66.29
N THR A 86 -50.90 9.62 -66.63
CA THR A 86 -49.61 10.14 -66.12
C THR A 86 -49.68 10.51 -64.63
N GLU A 87 -50.80 11.04 -64.14
CA GLU A 87 -51.04 11.32 -62.72
C GLU A 87 -51.06 10.04 -61.87
N ARG A 88 -51.68 8.96 -62.36
CA ARG A 88 -51.64 7.65 -61.68
C ARG A 88 -50.23 7.07 -61.59
N VAL A 89 -49.44 7.19 -62.68
CA VAL A 89 -48.04 6.77 -62.68
C VAL A 89 -47.22 7.60 -61.70
N LEU A 90 -47.41 8.93 -61.68
CA LEU A 90 -46.73 9.82 -60.75
C LEU A 90 -47.11 9.53 -59.29
N ALA A 91 -48.38 9.28 -59.00
CA ALA A 91 -48.84 8.91 -57.66
C ALA A 91 -48.19 7.60 -57.19
N THR A 92 -48.15 6.59 -58.06
CA THR A 92 -47.49 5.31 -57.78
C THR A 92 -45.98 5.49 -57.54
N ALA A 93 -45.31 6.29 -58.37
CA ALA A 93 -43.88 6.58 -58.21
C ALA A 93 -43.58 7.35 -56.91
N LYS A 94 -44.42 8.33 -56.54
CA LYS A 94 -44.30 9.07 -55.27
C LYS A 94 -44.49 8.16 -54.06
N GLU A 95 -45.46 7.25 -54.10
CA GLU A 95 -45.68 6.31 -53.01
C GLU A 95 -44.52 5.31 -52.88
N ASN A 96 -44.00 4.80 -54.00
CA ASN A 96 -42.80 3.97 -53.98
C ASN A 96 -41.59 4.72 -53.41
N MET A 97 -41.39 5.98 -53.78
CA MET A 97 -40.33 6.82 -53.21
C MET A 97 -40.50 7.01 -51.70
N ARG A 98 -41.73 7.23 -51.24
CA ARG A 98 -42.04 7.37 -49.80
C ARG A 98 -41.72 6.08 -49.03
N LEU A 99 -42.12 4.92 -49.56
CA LEU A 99 -41.83 3.62 -48.94
C LEU A 99 -40.32 3.34 -48.88
N VAL A 100 -39.59 3.65 -49.95
CA VAL A 100 -38.13 3.51 -49.97
C VAL A 100 -37.47 4.48 -48.99
N GLN A 101 -37.93 5.73 -48.90
CA GLN A 101 -37.41 6.71 -47.94
C GLN A 101 -37.65 6.25 -46.49
N MET A 102 -38.85 5.78 -46.16
CA MET A 102 -39.15 5.22 -44.84
C MET A 102 -38.27 4.01 -44.51
N GLY A 103 -38.04 3.13 -45.50
CA GLY A 103 -37.14 1.99 -45.34
C GLY A 103 -35.69 2.43 -45.11
N LEU A 104 -35.23 3.48 -45.81
CA LEU A 104 -33.90 4.05 -45.66
C LEU A 104 -33.72 4.70 -44.28
N ASP A 105 -34.71 5.47 -43.81
CA ASP A 105 -34.66 6.12 -42.50
C ASP A 105 -34.63 5.08 -41.37
N ALA A 106 -35.48 4.05 -41.45
CA ALA A 106 -35.49 2.94 -40.49
C ALA A 106 -34.16 2.16 -40.49
N LEU A 107 -33.57 1.92 -41.67
CA LEU A 107 -32.28 1.26 -41.78
C LEU A 107 -31.14 2.14 -41.25
N SER A 108 -31.21 3.45 -41.46
CA SER A 108 -30.25 4.42 -40.92
C SER A 108 -30.29 4.47 -39.39
N GLU A 109 -31.49 4.47 -38.79
CA GLU A 109 -31.66 4.41 -37.34
C GLU A 109 -31.10 3.09 -36.76
N GLN A 110 -31.42 1.95 -37.39
CA GLN A 110 -30.85 0.65 -36.98
C GLN A 110 -29.33 0.62 -37.11
N LEU A 111 -28.78 1.19 -38.19
CA LEU A 111 -27.33 1.27 -38.39
C LEU A 111 -26.68 2.11 -37.27
N ASN A 112 -27.25 3.27 -36.95
CA ASN A 112 -26.75 4.13 -35.87
C ASN A 112 -26.80 3.43 -34.50
N ALA A 113 -27.92 2.77 -34.18
CA ALA A 113 -28.05 2.01 -32.94
C ALA A 113 -27.03 0.86 -32.86
N LYS A 114 -26.80 0.14 -33.97
CA LYS A 114 -25.79 -0.93 -34.03
C LYS A 114 -24.36 -0.39 -33.96
N MET A 115 -24.08 0.78 -34.55
CA MET A 115 -22.77 1.42 -34.45
C MET A 115 -22.49 1.88 -33.02
N GLN A 116 -23.45 2.52 -32.34
CA GLN A 116 -23.31 2.90 -30.93
C GLN A 116 -23.08 1.68 -30.03
N PHE A 117 -23.86 0.61 -30.22
CA PHE A 117 -23.66 -0.63 -29.48
C PHE A 117 -22.29 -1.24 -29.75
N LYS A 118 -21.82 -1.22 -31.01
CA LYS A 118 -20.47 -1.69 -31.37
C LYS A 118 -19.41 -0.88 -30.65
N GLU A 119 -19.47 0.46 -30.69
CA GLU A 119 -18.52 1.34 -30.00
C GLU A 119 -18.51 1.12 -28.48
N GLU A 120 -19.69 0.97 -27.87
CA GLU A 120 -19.80 0.67 -26.44
C GLU A 120 -19.15 -0.68 -26.10
N LYS A 121 -19.36 -1.71 -26.92
CA LYS A 121 -18.73 -3.02 -26.72
C LYS A 121 -17.23 -2.97 -26.96
N GLU A 122 -16.75 -2.25 -27.97
CA GLU A 122 -15.32 -2.04 -28.20
C GLU A 122 -14.66 -1.34 -27.00
N LYS A 123 -15.26 -0.27 -26.46
CA LYS A 123 -14.79 0.41 -25.24
C LYS A 123 -14.77 -0.52 -24.02
N ASN A 124 -15.79 -1.37 -23.86
CA ASN A 124 -15.84 -2.33 -22.77
C ASN A 124 -14.76 -3.41 -22.91
N ILE A 125 -14.46 -3.87 -24.13
CA ILE A 125 -13.38 -4.83 -24.40
C ILE A 125 -12.03 -4.22 -24.06
N THR A 126 -11.75 -2.99 -24.51
CA THR A 126 -10.47 -2.33 -24.22
C THR A 126 -10.30 -2.11 -22.71
N LEU A 127 -11.34 -1.62 -22.02
CA LEU A 127 -11.32 -1.46 -20.57
C LEU A 127 -11.08 -2.79 -19.84
N CYS A 128 -11.72 -3.87 -20.29
CA CYS A 128 -11.54 -5.19 -19.70
C CYS A 128 -10.11 -5.73 -19.91
N GLN A 129 -9.53 -5.53 -21.11
CA GLN A 129 -8.14 -5.91 -21.40
C GLN A 129 -7.15 -5.13 -20.53
N GLU A 130 -7.37 -3.82 -20.36
CA GLU A 130 -6.53 -3.01 -19.47
C GLU A 130 -6.62 -3.47 -18.02
N ARG A 131 -7.84 -3.71 -17.52
CA ARG A 131 -8.06 -4.23 -16.16
C ARG A 131 -7.42 -5.60 -15.98
N MET A 132 -7.51 -6.48 -16.97
CA MET A 132 -6.85 -7.80 -16.95
C MET A 132 -5.33 -7.65 -16.84
N ASN A 133 -4.72 -6.79 -17.66
CA ASN A 133 -3.28 -6.53 -17.60
C ASN A 133 -2.85 -5.94 -16.25
N ARG A 134 -3.64 -5.01 -15.69
CA ARG A 134 -3.40 -4.43 -14.36
C ARG A 134 -3.53 -5.48 -13.26
N ALA A 135 -4.53 -6.36 -13.33
CA ALA A 135 -4.72 -7.44 -12.37
C ALA A 135 -3.57 -8.46 -12.39
N ILE A 136 -3.07 -8.83 -13.58
CA ILE A 136 -1.91 -9.73 -13.70
C ILE A 136 -0.67 -9.11 -13.04
N ARG A 137 -0.40 -7.83 -13.30
CA ARG A 137 0.71 -7.09 -12.70
C ARG A 137 0.58 -6.99 -11.18
N LEU A 138 -0.62 -6.69 -10.69
CA LEU A 138 -0.94 -6.61 -9.27
C LEU A 138 -0.73 -7.97 -8.57
N ILE A 139 -1.26 -9.05 -9.13
CA ILE A 139 -1.11 -10.41 -8.60
C ILE A 139 0.36 -10.82 -8.60
N GLY A 140 1.09 -10.56 -9.69
CA GLY A 140 2.52 -10.83 -9.78
C GLY A 140 3.34 -10.03 -8.76
N GLY A 141 2.96 -8.77 -8.51
CA GLY A 141 3.55 -7.90 -7.50
C GLY A 141 3.33 -8.40 -6.07
N LEU A 142 2.13 -8.90 -5.77
CA LEU A 142 1.72 -9.33 -4.43
C LEU A 142 1.96 -10.81 -4.13
N ALA A 143 2.22 -11.66 -5.12
CA ALA A 143 2.34 -13.11 -4.91
C ALA A 143 3.40 -13.47 -3.85
N GLY A 144 4.59 -12.85 -3.94
CA GLY A 144 5.66 -13.09 -2.96
C GLY A 144 5.33 -12.54 -1.57
N GLU A 145 4.61 -11.42 -1.48
CA GLU A 145 4.15 -10.87 -0.20
C GLU A 145 3.06 -11.73 0.43
N LYS A 146 2.15 -12.29 -0.38
CA LYS A 146 1.12 -13.22 0.08
C LYS A 146 1.74 -14.45 0.76
N ASP A 147 2.67 -15.13 0.10
CA ASP A 147 3.29 -16.35 0.65
C ASP A 147 4.03 -16.05 1.95
N ARG A 148 4.70 -14.90 2.01
CA ARG A 148 5.35 -14.43 3.23
C ARG A 148 4.38 -14.10 4.34
N TRP A 149 3.28 -13.40 4.06
CA TRP A 149 2.27 -13.09 5.07
C TRP A 149 1.64 -14.38 5.60
N ILE A 150 1.41 -15.37 4.74
CA ILE A 150 0.96 -16.71 5.17
C ILE A 150 1.96 -17.33 6.14
N GLN A 151 3.27 -17.29 5.83
CA GLN A 151 4.30 -17.79 6.74
C GLN A 151 4.34 -16.98 8.05
N THR A 152 4.26 -15.66 7.97
CA THR A 152 4.28 -14.76 9.13
C THR A 152 3.08 -15.01 10.04
N ILE A 153 1.90 -15.25 9.46
CA ILE A 153 0.69 -15.63 10.21
C ILE A 153 0.91 -16.98 10.89
N ALA A 154 1.44 -17.98 10.19
CA ALA A 154 1.74 -19.28 10.79
C ALA A 154 2.74 -19.17 11.96
N ASP A 155 3.78 -18.35 11.82
CA ASP A 155 4.77 -18.08 12.87
C ASP A 155 4.13 -17.36 14.08
N ILE A 156 3.25 -16.38 13.82
CA ILE A 156 2.50 -15.66 14.87
C ILE A 156 1.51 -16.58 15.57
N GLU A 157 0.80 -17.45 14.85
CA GLU A 157 -0.12 -18.43 15.42
C GLU A 157 0.62 -19.41 16.34
N ALA A 158 1.77 -19.93 15.88
CA ALA A 158 2.63 -20.77 16.71
C ALA A 158 3.18 -20.01 17.93
N SER A 159 3.63 -18.76 17.75
CA SER A 159 4.11 -17.91 18.83
C SER A 159 3.01 -17.60 19.85
N THR A 160 1.77 -17.36 19.41
CA THR A 160 0.63 -17.06 20.29
C THR A 160 0.32 -18.21 21.25
N VAL A 161 0.51 -19.46 20.82
CA VAL A 161 0.36 -20.63 21.70
C VAL A 161 1.52 -20.70 22.70
N ASN A 162 2.75 -20.46 22.24
CA ASN A 162 3.97 -20.61 23.03
C ASN A 162 4.28 -19.43 23.95
N VAL A 163 3.69 -18.26 23.71
CA VAL A 163 4.00 -16.99 24.39
C VAL A 163 3.84 -17.09 25.90
N THR A 164 2.91 -17.93 26.38
CA THR A 164 2.67 -18.09 27.82
C THR A 164 3.89 -18.67 28.52
N GLY A 165 4.48 -19.73 27.98
CA GLY A 165 5.71 -20.33 28.52
C GLY A 165 6.92 -19.43 28.30
N ASP A 166 7.02 -18.80 27.13
CA ASP A 166 8.14 -17.94 26.78
C ASP A 166 8.24 -16.73 27.71
N ILE A 167 7.12 -16.01 27.90
CA ILE A 167 7.05 -14.86 28.80
C ILE A 167 7.21 -15.26 30.27
N LEU A 168 6.73 -16.44 30.68
CA LEU A 168 6.91 -16.93 32.05
C LEU A 168 8.39 -17.10 32.39
N ILE A 169 9.15 -17.75 31.51
CA ILE A 169 10.60 -17.91 31.70
C ILE A 169 11.30 -16.54 31.70
N CYS A 170 11.00 -15.72 30.70
CA CYS A 170 11.64 -14.42 30.57
C CYS A 170 11.32 -13.49 31.75
N SER A 171 10.11 -13.55 32.30
CA SER A 171 9.73 -12.82 33.52
C SER A 171 10.52 -13.33 34.74
N GLY A 172 10.70 -14.65 34.87
CA GLY A 172 11.59 -15.24 35.87
C GLY A 172 13.04 -14.79 35.69
N ALA A 173 13.50 -14.67 34.45
CA ALA A 173 14.85 -14.19 34.13
C ALA A 173 15.07 -12.75 34.58
N VAL A 174 14.12 -11.84 34.28
CA VAL A 174 14.16 -10.43 34.71
C VAL A 174 14.10 -10.32 36.24
N ALA A 175 13.34 -11.18 36.90
CA ALA A 175 13.17 -11.13 38.34
C ALA A 175 14.39 -11.64 39.12
N TYR A 176 15.00 -12.74 38.66
CA TYR A 176 15.93 -13.52 39.47
C TYR A 176 17.32 -13.76 38.85
N LEU A 177 17.49 -13.76 37.52
CA LEU A 177 18.76 -14.22 36.93
C LEU A 177 19.85 -13.16 36.94
N THR A 178 19.49 -11.88 36.87
CA THR A 178 20.43 -10.76 36.70
C THR A 178 21.57 -10.68 37.73
N PRO A 179 21.46 -11.10 39.00
CA PRO A 179 22.57 -11.06 39.96
C PRO A 179 23.59 -12.20 39.79
N PHE A 180 23.22 -13.28 39.09
CA PHE A 180 24.02 -14.51 39.05
C PHE A 180 25.05 -14.52 37.91
N THR A 181 26.03 -15.41 38.03
CA THR A 181 27.04 -15.67 36.99
C THR A 181 26.49 -16.51 35.85
N ASP A 182 27.08 -16.40 34.65
CA ASP A 182 26.64 -17.10 33.44
C ASP A 182 26.43 -18.61 33.64
N LYS A 183 27.41 -19.32 34.22
CA LYS A 183 27.31 -20.76 34.47
C LYS A 183 26.10 -21.13 35.32
N TYR A 184 25.85 -20.35 36.38
CA TYR A 184 24.72 -20.60 37.28
C TYR A 184 23.39 -20.27 36.60
N ARG A 185 23.32 -19.17 35.84
CA ARG A 185 22.13 -18.81 35.05
C ARG A 185 21.76 -19.92 34.07
N ARG A 186 22.72 -20.42 33.29
CA ARG A 186 22.50 -21.52 32.34
C ARG A 186 21.98 -22.79 33.01
N GLY A 187 22.52 -23.12 34.18
CA GLY A 187 22.06 -24.26 35.00
C GLY A 187 20.60 -24.08 35.41
N LEU A 188 20.29 -22.97 36.10
CA LEU A 188 18.92 -22.66 36.52
C LEU A 188 17.94 -22.60 35.36
N PHE A 189 18.33 -21.98 34.26
CA PHE A 189 17.50 -21.83 33.08
C PHE A 189 17.16 -23.20 32.46
N SER A 190 18.13 -24.12 32.44
CA SER A 190 17.92 -25.50 31.96
C SER A 190 16.98 -26.28 32.87
N GLU A 191 17.07 -26.09 34.19
CA GLU A 191 16.12 -26.65 35.15
C GLU A 191 14.71 -26.09 34.95
N TRP A 192 14.57 -24.78 34.79
CA TRP A 192 13.27 -24.12 34.54
C TRP A 192 12.61 -24.63 33.26
N LEU A 193 13.38 -24.76 32.17
CA LEU A 193 12.91 -25.35 30.91
C LEU A 193 12.47 -26.81 31.09
N SER A 194 13.14 -27.57 31.94
CA SER A 194 12.78 -28.97 32.22
C SER A 194 11.43 -29.04 32.94
N VAL A 195 11.22 -28.18 33.95
CA VAL A 195 9.94 -28.07 34.67
C VAL A 195 8.80 -27.68 33.72
N LEU A 196 9.02 -26.74 32.79
CA LEU A 196 7.99 -26.37 31.80
C LEU A 196 7.59 -27.52 30.90
N LYS A 197 8.55 -28.35 30.48
CA LYS A 197 8.29 -29.57 29.71
C LYS A 197 7.50 -30.59 30.52
N GLU A 198 7.87 -30.82 31.79
CA GLU A 198 7.16 -31.72 32.69
C GLU A 198 5.72 -31.28 32.92
N GLN A 199 5.50 -29.97 33.13
CA GLN A 199 4.18 -29.37 33.33
C GLN A 199 3.39 -29.17 32.02
N LYS A 200 3.96 -29.56 30.87
CA LYS A 200 3.36 -29.43 29.52
C LYS A 200 2.90 -28.00 29.19
N VAL A 201 3.62 -27.00 29.67
CA VAL A 201 3.36 -25.60 29.30
C VAL A 201 3.89 -25.38 27.88
N PRO A 202 3.08 -24.88 26.93
CA PRO A 202 3.56 -24.57 25.59
C PRO A 202 4.65 -23.49 25.64
N HIS A 203 5.77 -23.75 24.97
CA HIS A 203 6.92 -22.85 24.87
C HIS A 203 7.69 -23.11 23.58
N SER A 204 8.44 -22.12 23.13
CA SER A 204 9.26 -22.21 21.93
C SER A 204 10.47 -23.11 22.16
N GLN A 205 10.93 -23.83 21.13
CA GLN A 205 12.10 -24.72 21.25
C GLN A 205 13.38 -23.97 21.64
N LYS A 206 13.51 -22.72 21.21
CA LYS A 206 14.58 -21.79 21.58
C LYS A 206 13.98 -20.64 22.40
N CYS A 207 13.47 -20.97 23.58
CA CYS A 207 13.02 -19.95 24.53
C CYS A 207 14.24 -19.39 25.26
N ASP A 208 14.71 -18.21 24.86
CA ASP A 208 15.74 -17.48 25.58
C ASP A 208 15.39 -15.98 25.71
N PRO A 209 15.89 -15.28 26.74
CA PRO A 209 15.51 -13.89 26.96
C PRO A 209 15.90 -12.97 25.81
N VAL A 210 17.02 -13.26 25.13
CA VAL A 210 17.52 -12.43 24.03
C VAL A 210 16.65 -12.59 22.79
N THR A 211 16.22 -13.80 22.44
CA THR A 211 15.34 -14.03 21.29
C THR A 211 13.89 -13.61 21.54
N THR A 212 13.41 -13.77 22.77
CA THR A 212 12.00 -13.50 23.11
C THR A 212 11.73 -12.02 23.38
N LEU A 213 12.61 -11.36 24.15
CA LEU A 213 12.45 -9.96 24.56
C LEU A 213 13.34 -8.99 23.78
N GLY A 214 14.42 -9.48 23.17
CA GLY A 214 15.41 -8.65 22.53
C GLY A 214 15.02 -8.27 21.11
N GLU A 215 15.07 -6.98 20.81
CA GLU A 215 14.97 -6.49 19.44
C GLU A 215 16.36 -6.43 18.79
N PRO A 216 16.62 -7.13 17.67
CA PRO A 216 17.95 -7.19 17.05
C PRO A 216 18.54 -5.81 16.70
N VAL A 217 17.68 -4.87 16.28
CA VAL A 217 18.10 -3.50 15.93
C VAL A 217 18.57 -2.75 17.18
N VAL A 218 17.84 -2.85 18.28
CA VAL A 218 18.17 -2.18 19.55
C VAL A 218 19.43 -2.78 20.16
N ILE A 219 19.54 -4.12 20.18
CA ILE A 219 20.76 -4.82 20.62
C ILE A 219 21.97 -4.32 19.83
N ARG A 220 21.80 -4.11 18.52
CA ARG A 220 22.88 -3.62 17.66
C ARG A 220 23.28 -2.19 18.00
N LEU A 221 22.33 -1.31 18.29
CA LEU A 221 22.62 0.05 18.76
C LEU A 221 23.41 0.03 20.06
N TRP A 222 23.04 -0.81 21.02
CA TRP A 222 23.81 -0.97 22.26
C TRP A 222 25.25 -1.43 22.03
N GLN A 223 25.47 -2.36 21.09
CA GLN A 223 26.81 -2.79 20.72
C GLN A 223 27.64 -1.67 20.07
N LEU A 224 27.01 -0.76 19.30
CA LEU A 224 27.67 0.43 18.77
C LEU A 224 27.99 1.44 19.88
N ASP A 225 27.14 1.52 20.91
CA ASP A 225 27.36 2.35 22.11
C ASP A 225 28.37 1.72 23.10
N GLY A 226 28.99 0.59 22.75
CA GLY A 226 30.07 -0.03 23.51
C GLY A 226 29.65 -1.19 24.42
N LEU A 227 28.44 -1.73 24.27
CA LEU A 227 28.06 -2.99 24.92
C LEU A 227 28.93 -4.15 24.36
N PRO A 228 29.55 -4.97 25.22
CA PRO A 228 30.24 -6.18 24.78
C PRO A 228 29.31 -7.11 23.99
N ARG A 229 29.86 -7.78 22.96
CA ARG A 229 29.08 -8.63 22.04
C ARG A 229 28.80 -10.03 22.57
N ASP A 230 29.22 -10.34 23.79
CA ASP A 230 28.96 -11.63 24.39
C ASP A 230 27.50 -11.79 24.79
N TYR A 231 27.11 -13.06 24.96
CA TYR A 231 25.73 -13.42 25.27
C TYR A 231 25.28 -12.87 26.63
N LEU A 232 26.13 -12.91 27.66
CA LEU A 232 25.76 -12.46 29.01
C LEU A 232 25.52 -10.95 29.04
N SER A 233 26.39 -10.16 28.40
CA SER A 233 26.23 -8.70 28.29
C SER A 233 24.98 -8.33 27.51
N THR A 234 24.70 -9.03 26.41
CA THR A 234 23.48 -8.84 25.62
C THR A 234 22.22 -9.22 26.42
N GLU A 235 22.24 -10.36 27.10
CA GLU A 235 21.15 -10.80 27.98
C GLU A 235 20.91 -9.78 29.10
N ASN A 236 21.96 -9.30 29.78
CA ASN A 236 21.87 -8.27 30.80
C ASN A 236 21.20 -6.99 30.26
N ALA A 237 21.60 -6.51 29.09
CA ALA A 237 21.03 -5.31 28.49
C ALA A 237 19.52 -5.50 28.18
N VAL A 238 19.15 -6.65 27.61
CA VAL A 238 17.75 -6.98 27.33
C VAL A 238 16.92 -7.05 28.63
N LEU A 239 17.41 -7.77 29.65
CA LEU A 239 16.71 -7.90 30.94
C LEU A 239 16.56 -6.56 31.66
N VAL A 240 17.58 -5.69 31.59
CA VAL A 240 17.54 -4.34 32.14
C VAL A 240 16.48 -3.49 31.44
N SER A 241 16.43 -3.53 30.10
CA SER A 241 15.45 -2.75 29.32
C SER A 241 14.00 -3.13 29.62
N CYS A 242 13.75 -4.38 30.02
CA CYS A 242 12.42 -4.89 30.34
C CYS A 242 12.03 -4.73 31.82
N SER A 243 12.96 -4.30 32.68
CA SER A 243 12.73 -4.18 34.12
C SER A 243 12.10 -2.82 34.47
N LYS A 244 11.17 -2.85 35.44
CA LYS A 244 10.67 -1.63 36.09
C LYS A 244 11.57 -1.11 37.21
N ARG A 245 12.38 -1.99 37.81
CA ARG A 245 13.36 -1.61 38.85
C ARG A 245 14.61 -1.05 38.18
N TRP A 246 15.20 -0.03 38.80
CA TRP A 246 16.41 0.60 38.30
C TRP A 246 17.62 -0.33 38.42
N PRO A 247 18.45 -0.46 37.37
CA PRO A 247 19.62 -1.33 37.40
C PRO A 247 20.74 -0.78 38.29
N LEU A 248 21.26 -1.64 39.16
CA LEU A 248 22.54 -1.49 39.84
C LEU A 248 23.52 -2.50 39.24
N PHE A 249 24.45 -2.01 38.43
CA PHE A 249 25.49 -2.81 37.81
C PHE A 249 26.65 -3.04 38.76
N ILE A 250 26.93 -4.31 39.04
CA ILE A 250 28.17 -4.78 39.63
C ILE A 250 29.20 -4.84 38.49
N ASP A 251 30.00 -3.78 38.36
CA ASP A 251 30.87 -3.53 37.21
C ASP A 251 32.28 -3.10 37.68
N PRO A 252 33.12 -4.05 38.14
CA PRO A 252 34.46 -3.74 38.65
C PRO A 252 35.39 -3.18 37.55
N GLN A 253 35.16 -3.57 36.30
CA GLN A 253 35.97 -3.18 35.15
C GLN A 253 35.48 -1.87 34.47
N GLY A 254 34.31 -1.35 34.84
CA GLY A 254 33.77 -0.10 34.30
C GLY A 254 33.20 -0.20 32.88
N GLN A 255 32.85 -1.40 32.40
CA GLN A 255 32.30 -1.61 31.06
C GLN A 255 30.86 -1.11 30.94
N ALA A 256 29.98 -1.50 31.88
CA ALA A 256 28.61 -1.00 31.92
C ALA A 256 28.57 0.52 32.11
N ASN A 257 29.48 1.05 32.94
CA ASN A 257 29.63 2.49 33.13
C ASN A 257 29.94 3.23 31.82
N LYS A 258 30.90 2.73 31.03
CA LYS A 258 31.26 3.30 29.71
C LYS A 258 30.09 3.19 28.72
N TRP A 259 29.42 2.05 28.69
CA TRP A 259 28.26 1.81 27.82
C TRP A 259 27.11 2.77 28.13
N VAL A 260 26.66 2.86 29.38
CA VAL A 260 25.55 3.74 29.80
C VAL A 260 25.84 5.21 29.51
N LYS A 261 27.10 5.66 29.70
CA LYS A 261 27.51 7.03 29.35
C LYS A 261 27.39 7.31 27.85
N THR A 262 27.82 6.38 27.01
CA THR A 262 27.76 6.53 25.56
C THR A 262 26.32 6.53 25.07
N MET A 263 25.52 5.57 25.52
CA MET A 263 24.09 5.45 25.20
C MET A 263 23.31 6.70 25.60
N GLY A 264 23.58 7.25 26.79
CA GLY A 264 22.90 8.44 27.30
C GLY A 264 23.44 9.77 26.75
N LYS A 265 24.51 9.77 25.94
CA LYS A 265 25.18 10.99 25.47
C LYS A 265 24.28 11.85 24.59
N SER A 266 23.49 11.24 23.72
CA SER A 266 22.53 11.93 22.84
C SER A 266 21.40 12.62 23.61
N LYS A 267 20.97 12.03 24.74
CA LYS A 267 19.93 12.55 25.63
C LYS A 267 20.46 13.55 26.68
N GLY A 268 21.78 13.72 26.79
CA GLY A 268 22.41 14.58 27.79
C GLY A 268 22.42 13.99 29.21
N ILE A 269 22.95 12.77 29.35
CA ILE A 269 23.10 12.07 30.63
C ILE A 269 23.87 12.89 31.67
N SER A 270 23.35 12.92 32.90
CA SER A 270 24.02 13.53 34.05
C SER A 270 24.74 12.47 34.87
N VAL A 271 26.04 12.65 35.10
CA VAL A 271 26.87 11.72 35.87
C VAL A 271 27.12 12.32 37.25
N CYS A 272 26.80 11.56 38.30
CA CYS A 272 26.92 11.98 39.69
C CYS A 272 27.52 10.85 40.55
N LYS A 273 28.01 11.18 41.73
CA LYS A 273 28.37 10.23 42.79
C LYS A 273 27.43 10.40 43.97
N GLN A 274 27.26 9.35 44.76
CA GLN A 274 26.41 9.39 45.95
C GLN A 274 26.88 10.43 46.99
N ALA A 275 28.17 10.74 47.02
CA ALA A 275 28.76 11.74 47.92
C ALA A 275 28.60 13.20 47.43
N ASP A 276 28.06 13.42 46.23
CA ASP A 276 27.94 14.77 45.67
C ASP A 276 26.81 15.55 46.37
N ARG A 277 27.13 16.74 46.87
CA ARG A 277 26.16 17.61 47.57
C ARG A 277 24.97 18.02 46.67
N ASP A 278 25.19 18.05 45.36
CA ASP A 278 24.22 18.44 44.34
C ASP A 278 23.42 17.27 43.75
N LEU A 279 23.58 16.04 44.27
CA LEU A 279 22.91 14.85 43.74
C LEU A 279 21.39 15.02 43.67
N ILE A 280 20.76 15.46 44.77
CA ILE A 280 19.31 15.65 44.84
C ILE A 280 18.85 16.72 43.84
N ARG A 281 19.53 17.86 43.79
CA ARG A 281 19.23 18.95 42.83
C ARG A 281 19.35 18.48 41.37
N THR A 282 20.36 17.67 41.08
CA THR A 282 20.57 17.10 39.74
C THR A 282 19.45 16.12 39.39
N LEU A 283 19.04 15.26 40.34
CA LEU A 283 17.90 14.35 40.19
C LEU A 283 16.57 15.09 39.99
N GLU A 284 16.30 16.15 40.76
CA GLU A 284 15.10 16.98 40.59
C GLU A 284 15.00 17.56 39.17
N SER A 285 16.11 18.08 38.65
CA SER A 285 16.18 18.60 37.28
C SER A 285 16.00 17.48 36.26
N ALA A 286 16.70 16.37 36.43
CA ALA A 286 16.64 15.24 35.51
C ALA A 286 15.25 14.60 35.44
N ILE A 287 14.57 14.42 36.58
CA ILE A 287 13.20 13.87 36.64
C ILE A 287 12.20 14.81 35.97
N ARG A 288 12.34 16.13 36.18
CA ARG A 288 11.48 17.14 35.56
C ARG A 288 11.60 17.14 34.04
N PHE A 289 12.83 17.01 33.53
CA PHE A 289 13.11 17.10 32.09
C PHE A 289 13.24 15.74 31.38
N GLY A 290 13.11 14.61 32.09
CA GLY A 290 13.25 13.27 31.51
C GLY A 290 14.68 12.93 31.09
N LYS A 291 15.70 13.48 31.75
CA LYS A 291 17.11 13.21 31.42
C LYS A 291 17.61 11.95 32.15
N PRO A 292 18.42 11.10 31.50
CA PRO A 292 19.02 9.96 32.17
C PRO A 292 20.07 10.40 33.21
N VAL A 293 20.15 9.67 34.32
CA VAL A 293 21.14 9.91 35.39
C VAL A 293 21.94 8.64 35.67
N LEU A 294 23.25 8.78 35.81
CA LEU A 294 24.16 7.71 36.22
C LEU A 294 24.79 8.05 37.57
N ILE A 295 24.56 7.20 38.58
CA ILE A 295 25.22 7.30 39.90
C ILE A 295 26.39 6.32 39.94
N GLU A 296 27.60 6.85 40.12
CA GLU A 296 28.84 6.07 40.07
C GLU A 296 29.39 5.71 41.45
N ASN A 297 30.05 4.55 41.49
CA ASN A 297 30.81 4.05 42.65
C ASN A 297 29.96 3.96 43.93
N VAL A 298 28.71 3.50 43.78
CA VAL A 298 27.86 3.23 44.93
C VAL A 298 28.47 2.11 45.77
N GLY A 299 28.45 2.30 47.08
CA GLY A 299 28.93 1.31 48.06
C GLY A 299 27.94 0.18 48.28
N THR A 300 27.94 -0.37 49.49
CA THR A 300 26.96 -1.38 49.95
C THR A 300 25.65 -0.75 50.42
N GLU A 301 25.67 0.54 50.77
CA GLU A 301 24.51 1.28 51.29
C GLU A 301 24.06 2.36 50.30
N LEU A 302 22.74 2.41 50.08
CA LEU A 302 22.09 3.45 49.29
C LEU A 302 21.52 4.52 50.22
N ASP A 303 21.66 5.78 49.83
CA ASP A 303 21.11 6.91 50.58
C ASP A 303 19.57 6.82 50.60
N PRO A 304 18.91 6.77 51.78
CA PRO A 304 17.45 6.74 51.89
C PRO A 304 16.75 7.92 51.21
N ALA A 305 17.43 9.04 50.98
CA ALA A 305 16.88 10.17 50.22
C ALA A 305 16.50 9.79 48.77
N LEU A 306 17.07 8.71 48.23
CA LEU A 306 16.77 8.18 46.90
C LEU A 306 15.55 7.26 46.87
N ASP A 307 15.07 6.77 48.02
CA ASP A 307 13.98 5.79 48.11
C ASP A 307 12.71 6.18 47.34
N PRO A 308 12.24 7.46 47.35
CA PRO A 308 11.07 7.85 46.57
C PRO A 308 11.22 7.60 45.08
N VAL A 309 12.44 7.74 44.54
CA VAL A 309 12.77 7.50 43.14
C VAL A 309 13.00 6.01 42.88
N LEU A 310 13.73 5.34 43.78
CA LEU A 310 14.06 3.92 43.64
C LEU A 310 12.81 3.03 43.64
N LEU A 311 11.91 3.29 44.59
CA LEU A 311 10.64 2.58 44.75
C LEU A 311 9.53 3.13 43.84
N ARG A 312 9.80 4.18 43.05
CA ARG A 312 8.83 4.88 42.20
C ARG A 312 7.55 5.25 42.97
N GLN A 313 7.71 5.91 44.11
CA GLN A 313 6.60 6.39 44.97
C GLN A 313 5.92 7.61 44.34
N LEU A 314 5.28 7.39 43.19
CA LEU A 314 4.57 8.40 42.43
C LEU A 314 3.17 8.61 43.03
N PHE A 315 2.78 9.87 43.18
CA PHE A 315 1.42 10.24 43.55
C PHE A 315 0.88 11.28 42.57
N LYS A 316 -0.44 11.34 42.45
CA LYS A 316 -1.10 12.28 41.54
C LYS A 316 -1.37 13.60 42.27
N GLN A 317 -0.88 14.71 41.74
CA GLN A 317 -1.21 16.04 42.22
C GLN A 317 -1.84 16.83 41.07
N GLY A 318 -3.14 17.10 41.17
CA GLY A 318 -3.91 17.61 40.02
C GLY A 318 -3.99 16.56 38.92
N ASN A 319 -3.58 16.92 37.69
CA ASN A 319 -3.56 15.98 36.56
C ASN A 319 -2.17 15.36 36.27
N ASN A 320 -1.12 15.78 36.98
CA ASN A 320 0.24 15.34 36.74
C ASN A 320 0.70 14.31 37.77
N TRP A 321 1.51 13.35 37.34
CA TRP A 321 2.26 12.47 38.24
C TRP A 321 3.44 13.25 38.83
N VAL A 322 3.62 13.14 40.14
CA VAL A 322 4.69 13.82 40.87
C VAL A 322 5.40 12.83 41.80
N VAL A 323 6.65 13.12 42.11
CA VAL A 323 7.46 12.40 43.11
C VAL A 323 7.97 13.39 44.15
N LYS A 324 8.01 12.99 45.42
CA LYS A 324 8.56 13.80 46.51
C LYS A 324 10.02 13.44 46.73
N LEU A 325 10.93 14.38 46.55
CA LEU A 325 12.37 14.25 46.79
C LEU A 325 12.76 15.20 47.92
N GLY A 326 13.12 14.64 49.08
CA GLY A 326 13.27 15.44 50.30
C GLY A 326 11.97 16.19 50.62
N ASP A 327 12.02 17.52 50.64
CA ASP A 327 10.85 18.37 50.85
C ASP A 327 10.24 18.94 49.56
N VAL A 328 10.85 18.67 48.40
CA VAL A 328 10.43 19.21 47.10
C VAL A 328 9.55 18.22 46.36
N ILE A 329 8.45 18.71 45.79
CA ILE A 329 7.58 17.93 44.91
C ILE A 329 7.96 18.23 43.46
N VAL A 330 8.33 17.19 42.71
CA VAL A 330 8.83 17.30 41.33
C VAL A 330 7.84 16.62 40.39
N PRO A 331 7.42 17.28 39.30
CA PRO A 331 6.69 16.63 38.20
C PRO A 331 7.52 15.50 37.60
N TYR A 332 6.92 14.31 37.51
CA TYR A 332 7.59 13.12 37.00
C TYR A 332 7.43 13.03 35.48
N ASN A 333 8.54 12.95 34.76
CA ASN A 333 8.57 12.62 33.35
C ASN A 333 8.79 11.11 33.14
N ASN A 334 7.96 10.49 32.29
CA ASN A 334 8.05 9.05 31.99
C ASN A 334 9.32 8.66 31.21
N GLU A 335 9.99 9.61 30.57
CA GLU A 335 11.26 9.38 29.85
C GLU A 335 12.48 9.34 30.77
N PHE A 336 12.32 9.63 32.07
CA PHE A 336 13.41 9.59 33.04
C PHE A 336 13.95 8.16 33.21
N GLU A 337 15.28 8.03 33.19
CA GLU A 337 16.00 6.78 33.39
C GLU A 337 17.09 6.96 34.46
N LEU A 338 17.21 5.99 35.38
CA LEU A 338 18.25 5.97 36.41
C LEU A 338 19.11 4.71 36.30
N TYR A 339 20.42 4.90 36.29
CA TYR A 339 21.42 3.83 36.27
C TYR A 339 22.37 3.98 37.46
N ILE A 340 22.74 2.86 38.08
CA ILE A 340 23.65 2.83 39.23
C ILE A 340 24.80 1.87 38.91
N THR A 341 26.02 2.23 39.28
CA THR A 341 27.21 1.37 39.09
C THR A 341 28.02 1.26 40.38
N THR A 342 28.54 0.07 40.66
CA THR A 342 29.52 -0.18 41.71
C THR A 342 30.78 -0.82 41.14
N LYS A 343 31.93 -0.46 41.71
CA LYS A 343 33.23 -1.10 41.39
C LYS A 343 33.57 -2.27 42.30
N LEU A 344 32.75 -2.52 43.31
CA LEU A 344 32.97 -3.63 44.23
C LEU A 344 32.75 -4.95 43.47
N PRO A 345 33.70 -5.90 43.49
CA PRO A 345 33.57 -7.15 42.74
C PRO A 345 32.55 -8.11 43.31
N ASN A 346 32.43 -8.18 44.64
CA ASN A 346 31.46 -9.04 45.31
C ASN A 346 30.81 -8.32 46.52
N PRO A 347 30.01 -7.27 46.26
CA PRO A 347 29.35 -6.51 47.30
C PRO A 347 28.27 -7.34 47.99
N HIS A 348 28.19 -7.25 49.31
CA HIS A 348 27.14 -7.88 50.09
C HIS A 348 26.03 -6.86 50.34
N TYR A 349 24.97 -6.92 49.51
CA TYR A 349 23.81 -6.06 49.65
C TYR A 349 22.80 -6.65 50.64
N THR A 350 22.20 -5.78 51.45
CA THR A 350 21.09 -6.19 52.33
C THR A 350 19.84 -6.53 51.52
N PRO A 351 18.93 -7.37 52.03
CA PRO A 351 17.66 -7.65 51.36
C PRO A 351 16.86 -6.39 51.02
N GLU A 352 16.97 -5.36 51.86
CA GLU A 352 16.34 -4.05 51.63
C GLU A 352 16.81 -3.41 50.32
N VAL A 353 18.13 -3.39 50.07
CA VAL A 353 18.68 -2.87 48.82
C VAL A 353 18.23 -3.72 47.62
N SER A 354 18.30 -5.05 47.75
CA SER A 354 17.94 -5.99 46.68
C SER A 354 16.48 -5.92 46.24
N ILE A 355 15.58 -5.42 47.10
CA ILE A 355 14.17 -5.20 46.75
C ILE A 355 14.00 -3.85 46.02
N LYS A 356 14.76 -2.82 46.40
CA LYS A 356 14.68 -1.45 45.84
C LYS A 356 15.24 -1.36 44.41
N VAL A 357 16.30 -2.10 44.09
CA VAL A 357 16.98 -2.05 42.79
C VAL A 357 17.00 -3.41 42.08
N LEU A 358 17.27 -3.40 40.78
CA LEU A 358 17.61 -4.60 40.04
C LEU A 358 19.13 -4.79 40.11
N LEU A 359 19.60 -5.77 40.87
CA LEU A 359 21.02 -6.13 40.90
C LEU A 359 21.39 -6.84 39.59
N VAL A 360 22.39 -6.30 38.89
CA VAL A 360 22.87 -6.84 37.62
C VAL A 360 24.36 -7.14 37.73
N ASN A 361 24.72 -8.40 37.66
CA ASN A 361 26.11 -8.82 37.58
C ASN A 361 26.64 -8.55 36.17
N PHE A 362 27.52 -7.57 36.07
CA PHE A 362 28.20 -7.18 34.83
C PHE A 362 29.72 -7.44 34.93
N THR A 363 30.10 -8.40 35.78
CA THR A 363 31.51 -8.81 35.91
C THR A 363 31.99 -9.42 34.61
N LEU A 364 33.20 -9.05 34.19
CA LEU A 364 33.83 -9.56 32.98
C LEU A 364 33.93 -11.10 32.99
N VAL A 365 33.42 -11.73 31.94
CA VAL A 365 33.50 -13.19 31.74
C VAL A 365 34.60 -13.56 30.74
N PRO A 366 35.21 -14.76 30.90
CA PRO A 366 36.13 -15.37 29.93
C PRO A 366 35.75 -15.20 28.47
N SER A 367 34.55 -15.64 28.09
CA SER A 367 34.05 -15.58 26.72
C SER A 367 33.93 -14.14 26.20
N GLY A 368 33.48 -13.21 27.05
CA GLY A 368 33.35 -11.81 26.67
C GLY A 368 34.69 -11.11 26.46
N LEU A 369 35.66 -11.38 27.32
CA LEU A 369 37.02 -10.86 27.13
C LEU A 369 37.68 -11.50 25.90
N GLN A 370 37.48 -12.79 25.64
CA GLN A 370 37.98 -13.45 24.44
C GLN A 370 37.47 -12.74 23.17
N ASP A 371 36.17 -12.48 23.08
CA ASP A 371 35.59 -11.83 21.91
C ASP A 371 36.06 -10.37 21.76
N GLN A 372 36.23 -9.68 22.89
CA GLN A 372 36.78 -8.32 22.91
C GLN A 372 38.24 -8.30 22.42
N LEU A 373 39.09 -9.19 22.93
CA LEU A 373 40.49 -9.30 22.51
C LEU A 373 40.61 -9.76 21.06
N LEU A 374 39.75 -10.68 20.60
CA LEU A 374 39.71 -11.11 19.21
C LEU A 374 39.43 -9.93 18.27
N GLY A 375 38.45 -9.07 18.63
CA GLY A 375 38.19 -7.84 17.89
C GLY A 375 39.41 -6.92 17.81
N LEU A 376 40.13 -6.77 18.92
CA LEU A 376 41.35 -5.94 18.96
C LEU A 376 42.50 -6.53 18.12
N VAL A 377 42.72 -7.85 18.20
CA VAL A 377 43.75 -8.53 17.39
C VAL A 377 43.45 -8.36 15.90
N VAL A 378 42.20 -8.61 15.49
CA VAL A 378 41.80 -8.50 14.08
C VAL A 378 41.88 -7.05 13.61
N ALA A 379 41.46 -6.08 14.42
CA ALA A 379 41.60 -4.66 14.10
C ALA A 379 43.06 -4.22 13.89
N GLN A 380 44.01 -4.83 14.63
CA GLN A 380 45.43 -4.52 14.51
C GLN A 380 46.10 -5.25 13.33
N GLU A 381 45.81 -6.53 13.14
CA GLU A 381 46.46 -7.37 12.11
C GLU A 381 45.85 -7.21 10.72
N ARG A 382 44.52 -7.09 10.67
CA ARG A 382 43.71 -7.01 9.44
C ARG A 382 42.64 -5.91 9.59
N PRO A 383 43.04 -4.63 9.65
CA PRO A 383 42.10 -3.51 9.76
C PRO A 383 41.10 -3.47 8.61
N ASP A 384 41.50 -3.94 7.42
CA ASP A 384 40.65 -4.10 6.24
C ASP A 384 39.45 -5.02 6.51
N LEU A 385 39.66 -6.14 7.20
CA LEU A 385 38.59 -7.08 7.53
C LEU A 385 37.65 -6.54 8.59
N GLU A 386 38.16 -5.83 9.61
CA GLU A 386 37.30 -5.27 10.67
C GLU A 386 36.48 -4.09 10.15
N GLU A 387 37.05 -3.24 9.29
CA GLU A 387 36.32 -2.18 8.62
C GLU A 387 35.22 -2.74 7.71
N LEU A 388 35.55 -3.74 6.87
CA LEU A 388 34.58 -4.41 6.00
C LEU A 388 33.46 -5.06 6.82
N ARG A 389 33.79 -5.75 7.92
CA ARG A 389 32.81 -6.32 8.85
C ARG A 389 31.90 -5.23 9.42
N SER A 390 32.48 -4.14 9.92
CA SER A 390 31.70 -3.05 10.52
C SER A 390 30.72 -2.45 9.51
N GLN A 391 31.19 -2.17 8.29
CA GLN A 391 30.38 -1.65 7.17
C GLN A 391 29.29 -2.65 6.76
N LEU A 392 29.63 -3.93 6.60
CA LEU A 392 28.66 -4.98 6.24
C LEU A 392 27.54 -5.09 7.27
N VAL A 393 27.87 -5.03 8.56
CA VAL A 393 26.83 -5.16 9.58
C VAL A 393 25.94 -3.93 9.65
N ILE A 394 26.48 -2.71 9.50
CA ILE A 394 25.66 -1.49 9.41
C ILE A 394 24.74 -1.54 8.19
N SER A 395 25.30 -1.91 7.03
CA SER A 395 24.57 -2.05 5.78
C SER A 395 23.47 -3.11 5.87
N ASN A 396 23.75 -4.28 6.44
CA ASN A 396 22.76 -5.35 6.62
C ASN A 396 21.60 -4.92 7.53
N ALA A 397 21.88 -4.21 8.63
CA ALA A 397 20.85 -3.67 9.50
C ALA A 397 19.97 -2.62 8.78
N GLN A 398 20.58 -1.70 8.03
CA GLN A 398 19.85 -0.71 7.24
C GLN A 398 18.99 -1.36 6.16
N MET A 399 19.54 -2.34 5.43
CA MET A 399 18.83 -3.10 4.41
C MET A 399 17.62 -3.87 4.98
N LYS A 400 17.78 -4.52 6.15
CA LYS A 400 16.66 -5.21 6.82
C LYS A 400 15.58 -4.24 7.29
N ALA A 401 15.97 -3.07 7.81
CA ALA A 401 15.03 -2.02 8.20
C ALA A 401 14.28 -1.43 7.00
N GLU A 402 14.99 -1.13 5.91
CA GLU A 402 14.41 -0.62 4.66
C GLU A 402 13.45 -1.64 4.03
N LEU A 403 13.81 -2.92 4.07
CA LEU A 403 12.94 -4.00 3.61
C LEU A 403 11.63 -4.04 4.41
N LYS A 404 11.69 -3.90 5.75
CA LYS A 404 10.49 -3.81 6.60
C LYS A 404 9.64 -2.57 6.29
N ASP A 405 10.26 -1.40 6.15
CA ASP A 405 9.56 -0.15 5.82
C ASP A 405 8.82 -0.23 4.48
N ILE A 406 9.44 -0.84 3.46
CA ILE A 406 8.79 -1.09 2.17
C ILE A 406 7.55 -1.97 2.33
N GLN A 407 7.58 -3.02 3.16
CA GLN A 407 6.42 -3.87 3.42
C GLN A 407 5.32 -3.14 4.16
N ASP A 408 5.66 -2.43 5.22
CA ASP A 408 4.69 -1.68 6.02
C ASP A 408 3.99 -0.65 5.14
N ARG A 409 4.72 -0.02 4.21
CA ARG A 409 4.16 0.89 3.21
C ARG A 409 3.24 0.20 2.20
N ILE A 410 3.59 -0.99 1.71
CA ILE A 410 2.73 -1.78 0.80
C ILE A 410 1.42 -2.15 1.52
N LEU A 411 1.52 -2.67 2.75
CA LEU A 411 0.38 -3.05 3.56
C LEU A 411 -0.53 -1.85 3.87
N HIS A 412 0.06 -0.72 4.23
CA HIS A 412 -0.65 0.52 4.47
C HIS A 412 -1.40 1.02 3.22
N LYS A 413 -0.76 1.00 2.05
CA LYS A 413 -1.40 1.38 0.79
C LYS A 413 -2.58 0.46 0.43
N LEU A 414 -2.43 -0.86 0.63
CA LEU A 414 -3.53 -1.82 0.44
C LEU A 414 -4.69 -1.60 1.42
N SER A 415 -4.40 -1.17 2.64
CA SER A 415 -5.42 -0.90 3.65
C SER A 415 -6.22 0.38 3.38
N ILE A 416 -5.61 1.37 2.73
CA ILE A 416 -6.24 2.68 2.45
C ILE A 416 -6.97 2.70 1.11
N SER A 417 -6.62 1.82 0.17
CA SER A 417 -7.27 1.80 -1.15
C SER A 417 -8.77 1.48 -1.03
N GLU A 418 -9.60 2.52 -1.12
CA GLU A 418 -11.05 2.41 -1.21
C GLU A 418 -11.45 2.10 -2.66
N GLY A 419 -12.11 0.96 -2.89
CA GLY A 419 -12.52 0.50 -4.23
C GLY A 419 -11.66 -0.65 -4.77
N SER A 420 -11.67 -0.86 -6.10
CA SER A 420 -10.91 -1.94 -6.74
C SER A 420 -9.44 -1.54 -6.88
N PRO A 421 -8.48 -2.25 -6.25
CA PRO A 421 -7.05 -1.93 -6.37
C PRO A 421 -6.51 -2.05 -7.81
N VAL A 422 -7.28 -2.69 -8.71
CA VAL A 422 -6.95 -2.84 -10.13
C VAL A 422 -7.07 -1.51 -10.89
N ASP A 423 -7.88 -0.57 -10.38
CA ASP A 423 -8.09 0.73 -11.02
C ASP A 423 -7.04 1.77 -10.60
N ASP A 424 -6.29 1.53 -9.52
CA ASP A 424 -5.19 2.39 -9.05
C ASP A 424 -3.87 2.05 -9.75
N ILE A 425 -3.61 2.76 -10.86
CA ILE A 425 -2.39 2.58 -11.66
C ILE A 425 -1.14 3.04 -10.91
N GLU A 426 -1.23 4.09 -10.10
CA GLU A 426 -0.10 4.63 -9.35
C GLU A 426 0.36 3.65 -8.27
N PHE A 427 -0.59 3.00 -7.60
CA PHE A 427 -0.31 1.93 -6.67
C PHE A 427 0.41 0.76 -7.34
N ILE A 428 -0.07 0.28 -8.50
CA ILE A 428 0.56 -0.83 -9.23
C ILE A 428 2.00 -0.50 -9.64
N ILE A 429 2.26 0.71 -10.15
CA ILE A 429 3.62 1.14 -10.51
C ILE A 429 4.52 1.22 -9.27
N THR A 430 4.00 1.77 -8.16
CA THR A 430 4.76 1.84 -6.90
C THR A 430 5.07 0.45 -6.36
N LEU A 431 4.13 -0.49 -6.48
CA LEU A 431 4.27 -1.87 -6.03
C LEU A 431 5.36 -2.59 -6.82
N GLU A 432 5.37 -2.47 -8.14
CA GLU A 432 6.41 -3.07 -8.99
C GLU A 432 7.80 -2.51 -8.67
N ALA A 433 7.92 -1.19 -8.53
CA ALA A 433 9.18 -0.56 -8.13
C ALA A 433 9.64 -1.02 -6.74
N SER A 434 8.70 -1.15 -5.80
CA SER A 434 8.98 -1.64 -4.44
C SER A 434 9.42 -3.10 -4.45
N LYS A 435 8.78 -3.95 -5.26
CA LYS A 435 9.15 -5.37 -5.41
C LYS A 435 10.57 -5.54 -5.96
N ILE A 436 10.91 -4.84 -7.04
CA ILE A 436 12.27 -4.88 -7.63
C ILE A 436 13.29 -4.49 -6.56
N LYS A 437 13.01 -3.44 -5.78
CA LYS A 437 13.88 -3.00 -4.71
C LYS A 437 13.98 -4.03 -3.57
N SER A 438 12.87 -4.65 -3.16
CA SER A 438 12.87 -5.70 -2.15
C SER A 438 13.65 -6.95 -2.59
N ASP A 439 13.54 -7.36 -3.85
CA ASP A 439 14.27 -8.50 -4.40
C ASP A 439 15.78 -8.20 -4.51
N ASP A 440 16.15 -6.98 -4.93
CA ASP A 440 17.54 -6.50 -4.91
C ASP A 440 18.11 -6.51 -3.49
N ILE A 441 17.37 -5.96 -2.50
CA ILE A 441 17.77 -5.97 -1.10
C ILE A 441 17.93 -7.41 -0.57
N LYS A 442 17.02 -8.33 -0.90
CA LYS A 442 17.15 -9.74 -0.49
C LYS A 442 18.44 -10.37 -1.02
N SER A 443 18.74 -10.18 -2.30
CA SER A 443 19.97 -10.72 -2.89
C SER A 443 21.24 -10.13 -2.26
N LYS A 444 21.23 -8.83 -1.93
CA LYS A 444 22.34 -8.17 -1.22
C LYS A 444 22.49 -8.65 0.22
N VAL A 445 21.39 -8.90 0.92
CA VAL A 445 21.42 -9.45 2.29
C VAL A 445 22.00 -10.86 2.27
N GLU A 446 21.61 -11.71 1.32
CA GLU A 446 22.16 -13.06 1.15
C GLU A 446 23.67 -13.05 0.83
N ALA A 447 24.09 -12.19 -0.11
CA ALA A 447 25.51 -12.02 -0.42
C ALA A 447 26.32 -11.49 0.78
N ALA A 448 25.74 -10.57 1.56
CA ALA A 448 26.37 -10.06 2.78
C ALA A 448 26.46 -11.14 3.88
N GLU A 449 25.48 -12.04 4.00
CA GLU A 449 25.51 -13.16 4.95
C GLU A 449 26.58 -14.19 4.58
N ILE A 450 26.77 -14.49 3.29
CA ILE A 450 27.88 -15.33 2.81
C ILE A 450 29.23 -14.67 3.14
N THR A 451 29.37 -13.39 2.79
CA THR A 451 30.61 -12.63 3.08
C THR A 451 30.92 -12.59 4.58
N GLN A 452 29.88 -12.49 5.42
CA GLN A 452 30.01 -12.50 6.87
C GLN A 452 30.58 -13.83 7.39
N ILE A 453 30.17 -14.96 6.82
CA ILE A 453 30.71 -16.29 7.14
C ILE A 453 32.20 -16.37 6.79
N ASP A 454 32.60 -15.87 5.62
CA ASP A 454 34.02 -15.87 5.20
C ASP A 454 34.89 -15.01 6.12
N ILE A 455 34.36 -13.85 6.54
CA ILE A 455 35.01 -12.98 7.54
C ILE A 455 35.15 -13.74 8.87
N ASP A 456 34.10 -14.41 9.33
CA ASP A 456 34.14 -15.15 10.59
C ASP A 456 35.11 -16.34 10.54
N HIS A 457 35.24 -17.02 9.40
CA HIS A 457 36.25 -18.05 9.18
C HIS A 457 37.68 -17.50 9.28
N THR A 458 37.92 -16.32 8.70
CA THR A 458 39.24 -15.67 8.79
C THR A 458 39.53 -15.19 10.22
N ARG A 459 38.53 -14.65 10.92
CA ARG A 459 38.64 -14.28 12.34
C ARG A 459 38.94 -15.48 13.23
N ALA A 460 38.40 -16.66 12.90
CA ALA A 460 38.61 -17.87 13.68
C ALA A 460 40.10 -18.24 13.82
N GLN A 461 40.94 -17.88 12.84
CA GLN A 461 42.38 -18.11 12.88
C GLN A 461 43.08 -17.36 14.03
N TYR A 462 42.51 -16.24 14.48
CA TYR A 462 43.06 -15.40 15.55
C TYR A 462 42.49 -15.75 16.95
N ILE A 463 41.49 -16.64 17.03
CA ILE A 463 40.90 -17.10 18.30
C ILE A 463 41.96 -17.60 19.30
N PRO A 464 42.98 -18.40 18.92
CA PRO A 464 43.98 -18.88 19.86
C PRO A 464 44.77 -17.76 20.55
N VAL A 465 45.01 -16.64 19.84
CA VAL A 465 45.70 -15.46 20.41
C VAL A 465 44.79 -14.80 21.44
N ALA A 466 43.51 -14.64 21.12
CA ALA A 466 42.52 -14.07 22.03
C ALA A 466 42.36 -14.91 23.31
N ILE A 467 42.32 -16.26 23.18
CA ILE A 467 42.26 -17.17 24.33
C ILE A 467 43.49 -16.99 25.24
N ARG A 468 44.70 -16.91 24.66
CA ARG A 468 45.93 -16.67 25.44
C ARG A 468 45.92 -15.32 26.14
N GLY A 469 45.54 -14.26 25.44
CA GLY A 469 45.41 -12.92 26.03
C GLY A 469 44.38 -12.89 27.16
N GLN A 470 43.26 -13.59 26.98
CA GLN A 470 42.22 -13.72 27.99
C GLN A 470 42.75 -14.43 29.25
N ILE A 471 43.44 -15.56 29.10
CA ILE A 471 44.07 -16.28 30.23
C ILE A 471 45.05 -15.37 30.97
N LEU A 472 45.93 -14.66 30.25
CA LEU A 472 46.90 -13.74 30.86
C LEU A 472 46.20 -12.63 31.64
N CYS A 473 45.14 -12.05 31.08
CA CYS A 473 44.38 -10.99 31.74
C CYS A 473 43.77 -11.46 33.07
N PHE A 474 43.10 -12.63 33.07
CA PHE A 474 42.53 -13.18 34.29
C PHE A 474 43.61 -13.57 35.31
N CYS A 475 44.75 -14.13 34.88
CA CYS A 475 45.87 -14.37 35.79
C CYS A 475 46.36 -13.08 36.45
N VAL A 476 46.46 -11.97 35.70
CA VAL A 476 46.86 -10.66 36.25
C VAL A 476 45.80 -10.10 37.19
N MET A 477 44.52 -10.25 36.87
CA MET A 477 43.43 -9.84 37.77
C MET A 477 43.46 -10.65 39.07
N ASP A 478 43.74 -11.96 39.01
CA ASP A 478 43.80 -12.85 40.16
C ASP A 478 44.99 -12.57 41.09
N LEU A 479 46.05 -11.90 40.61
CA LEU A 479 47.18 -11.47 41.46
C LEU A 479 46.75 -10.49 42.57
N SER A 480 45.65 -9.77 42.37
CA SER A 480 45.09 -8.89 43.41
C SER A 480 44.63 -9.65 44.66
N ASN A 481 44.35 -10.97 44.54
CA ASN A 481 44.05 -11.83 45.68
C ASN A 481 45.29 -12.15 46.54
N VAL A 482 46.49 -11.99 45.98
CA VAL A 482 47.75 -12.19 46.70
C VAL A 482 48.13 -10.91 47.43
N ASP A 483 48.15 -9.78 46.72
CA ASP A 483 48.41 -8.46 47.30
C ASP A 483 47.58 -7.38 46.57
N PRO A 484 46.87 -6.49 47.29
CA PRO A 484 46.12 -5.39 46.69
C PRO A 484 46.94 -4.47 45.77
N MET A 485 48.26 -4.42 45.91
CA MET A 485 49.15 -3.64 45.06
C MET A 485 49.16 -4.12 43.60
N TYR A 486 48.78 -5.37 43.33
CA TYR A 486 48.66 -5.94 41.98
C TYR A 486 47.29 -5.72 41.33
N GLN A 487 46.53 -4.72 41.79
CA GLN A 487 45.25 -4.37 41.19
C GLN A 487 45.46 -3.51 39.93
N TYR A 488 45.28 -4.12 38.76
CA TYR A 488 45.35 -3.43 37.47
C TYR A 488 43.98 -3.28 36.82
N SER A 489 43.81 -2.21 36.04
CA SER A 489 42.58 -2.01 35.27
C SER A 489 42.60 -2.81 33.97
N LEU A 490 41.41 -3.16 33.45
CA LEU A 490 41.30 -3.78 32.12
C LEU A 490 41.91 -2.90 31.03
N GLU A 491 41.74 -1.59 31.14
CA GLU A 491 42.28 -0.61 30.19
C GLU A 491 43.81 -0.63 30.14
N TRP A 492 44.45 -0.74 31.31
CA TRP A 492 45.91 -0.92 31.39
C TRP A 492 46.38 -2.19 30.66
N PHE A 493 45.70 -3.32 30.88
CA PHE A 493 46.04 -4.58 30.22
C PHE A 493 45.86 -4.48 28.69
N VAL A 494 44.73 -3.91 28.24
CA VAL A 494 44.41 -3.74 26.81
C VAL A 494 45.46 -2.85 26.12
N ASN A 495 45.91 -1.77 26.77
CA ASN A 495 46.94 -0.91 26.21
C ASN A 495 48.28 -1.63 26.04
N ILE A 496 48.68 -2.45 27.01
CA ILE A 496 49.90 -3.28 26.90
C ILE A 496 49.73 -4.36 25.83
N PHE A 497 48.55 -5.00 25.76
CA PHE A 497 48.26 -6.02 24.76
C PHE A 497 48.39 -5.44 23.33
N ILE A 498 47.78 -4.28 23.08
CA ILE A 498 47.90 -3.58 21.79
C ILE A 498 49.34 -3.13 21.51
N GLY A 499 50.01 -2.53 22.50
CA GLY A 499 51.40 -2.11 22.37
C GLY A 499 52.34 -3.27 22.03
N SER A 500 52.17 -4.41 22.71
CA SER A 500 52.96 -5.61 22.46
C SER A 500 52.77 -6.17 21.04
N MET A 501 51.55 -6.12 20.50
CA MET A 501 51.29 -6.52 19.10
C MET A 501 51.93 -5.56 18.11
N ALA A 502 51.93 -4.25 18.40
CA ALA A 502 52.54 -3.25 17.53
C ALA A 502 54.08 -3.31 17.52
N GLU A 503 54.69 -3.67 18.64
CA GLU A 503 56.15 -3.75 18.80
C GLU A 503 56.73 -5.10 18.35
N THR A 504 55.92 -6.15 18.26
CA THR A 504 56.38 -7.49 17.86
C THR A 504 56.62 -7.55 16.34
N GLU A 505 57.78 -8.06 15.92
CA GLU A 505 58.06 -8.31 14.51
C GLU A 505 57.07 -9.32 13.92
N LYS A 506 56.46 -8.96 12.78
CA LYS A 506 55.53 -9.83 12.08
C LYS A 506 56.23 -11.12 11.68
N SER A 507 55.68 -12.25 12.11
CA SER A 507 56.20 -13.56 11.72
C SER A 507 56.04 -13.72 10.20
N GLY A 508 57.14 -13.80 9.44
CA GLY A 508 57.11 -13.97 7.98
C GLY A 508 56.54 -15.31 7.48
N ARG A 509 55.90 -16.10 8.35
CA ARG A 509 55.09 -17.26 7.96
C ARG A 509 53.66 -16.78 7.78
N GLU A 510 53.28 -16.52 6.54
CA GLU A 510 51.87 -16.56 6.17
C GLU A 510 51.29 -17.87 6.72
N LEU A 511 50.25 -17.76 7.56
CA LEU A 511 49.43 -18.89 7.99
C LEU A 511 48.71 -19.42 6.76
N ASN A 512 49.43 -20.19 5.95
CA ASN A 512 48.86 -20.90 4.82
C ASN A 512 47.82 -21.88 5.36
N ALA A 513 46.56 -21.55 5.12
CA ALA A 513 45.42 -22.40 5.38
C ALA A 513 45.69 -23.78 4.75
N LYS A 514 45.62 -24.82 5.59
CA LYS A 514 45.40 -26.20 5.16
C LYS A 514 44.02 -26.60 5.59
#